data_AF-A0A9W8A7I2-F1
#
_entry.id   AF-A0A9W8A7I2-F1
#
_cell.length_a   1.000
_cell.length_b   1.000
_cell.length_c   1.000
_cell.angle_alpha   90.00
_cell.angle_beta   90.00
_cell.angle_gamma   90.00
#
_symmetry.space_group_name_H-M   'P 1'
#
loop_
_entity.id
_entity.type
_entity.pdbx_description
1 polymer ?
#
loop_
_entity_poly.entity_id
_entity_poly.type
_entity_poly.pdbx_seq_one_letter_code
_entity_poly.pdbx_strand_id
1 'polypeptide(L)'
;MDSETFVYTPAFLRRKAVGYLTLAVVYSMFVLATTAVYARRMRAVRHHALWLNIIHVGSALGLSVLFCLGNAFRPTFPCFLNLWGYHALGFLWVFSFIARNLRFLFQYEYHQAKLRAPALDTRPVRTDGPGGCDTARLRPATRPAAAPWYDRLSFPALVQRIPWMRKRQLFSEPSLIRLLLGLLCLLFVYLVFVQTFSTRFRVAPLATRCDLAAEYVVVVGIMAVHLAVACPLFVFWTWGMDEAYGLRREVQVEIAIGYLSYALFQASFLARATLYPYFAGNMFLMAGLAAGHVMLVVAPLLYERDWMYQRRPSVTPSGLEVAPDLFPGRFKKKPSLLPSDAAATGLPAFLAGRVDDATDLMTFGAGGFTESLGDTAQFERLKLSAAKCFATELILFLEDYQCLKHHTVQATRTPDGALNPAQDHDTNSDPVVRTNPLQRLVALGRSPSQFLHKFHRPASQRAALASRRPNLTDPSVSIVDTLARLAPAAPPGDGGQASDHDHSDDGATTAEEDNTSEDGPARPRAHDPAAVPGSVQPLYYNFYLRYIRPDSDFAVNLPAHLVAPLEDAMRDRQFSLTMFDLAWREVLNMLFENVYPHYLRQRQRGEC
;
A
#
# COMPACT_ATOMS: atom_id res chain seq x y z
N MET A 1 -43.92 -39.89 3.88
CA MET A 1 -42.61 -40.55 3.79
C MET A 1 -42.18 -40.84 5.19
N ASP A 2 -42.43 -42.05 5.67
CA ASP A 2 -41.91 -42.53 6.94
C ASP A 2 -40.41 -42.70 6.78
N SER A 3 -39.66 -41.64 7.11
CA SER A 3 -38.21 -41.68 7.09
C SER A 3 -37.77 -42.71 8.13
N GLU A 4 -37.31 -43.87 7.68
CA GLU A 4 -36.66 -44.87 8.52
C GLU A 4 -35.65 -44.14 9.41
N THR A 5 -35.96 -44.09 10.71
CA THR A 5 -35.14 -43.38 11.67
C THR A 5 -33.85 -44.17 11.82
N PHE A 6 -32.77 -43.69 11.21
CA PHE A 6 -31.44 -44.26 11.37
C PHE A 6 -31.12 -44.42 12.86
N VAL A 7 -30.90 -45.66 13.31
CA VAL A 7 -30.66 -45.98 14.72
C VAL A 7 -29.19 -45.70 15.06
N TYR A 8 -28.96 -44.67 15.86
CA TYR A 8 -27.61 -44.33 16.33
C TYR A 8 -27.14 -45.33 17.39
N THR A 9 -26.22 -46.22 17.03
CA THR A 9 -25.56 -47.09 18.02
C THR A 9 -24.51 -46.29 18.83
N PRO A 10 -24.31 -46.58 20.14
CA PRO A 10 -23.30 -45.90 20.94
C PRO A 10 -21.89 -46.00 20.36
N ALA A 11 -21.54 -47.14 19.75
CA ALA A 11 -20.26 -47.36 19.08
C ALA A 11 -20.08 -46.47 17.83
N PHE A 12 -21.16 -46.20 17.09
CA PHE A 12 -21.13 -45.26 15.97
C PHE A 12 -20.92 -43.83 16.45
N LEU A 13 -21.67 -43.38 17.46
CA LEU A 13 -21.52 -42.05 18.04
C LEU A 13 -20.11 -41.81 18.58
N ARG A 14 -19.51 -42.79 19.27
CA ARG A 14 -18.13 -42.70 19.76
C ARG A 14 -17.12 -42.52 18.62
N ARG A 15 -17.21 -43.34 17.57
CA ARG A 15 -16.31 -43.23 16.39
C ARG A 15 -16.47 -41.88 15.69
N LYS A 16 -17.71 -41.43 15.51
CA LYS A 16 -18.03 -40.13 14.93
C LYS A 16 -17.42 -38.99 15.75
N ALA A 17 -17.62 -39.01 17.07
CA ALA A 17 -17.08 -37.99 17.97
C ALA A 17 -15.54 -37.93 17.90
N VAL A 18 -14.86 -39.08 17.96
CA VAL A 18 -13.39 -39.14 17.85
C VAL A 18 -12.91 -38.56 16.52
N GLY A 19 -13.57 -38.90 15.40
CA GLY A 19 -13.21 -38.39 14.07
C GLY A 19 -13.31 -36.86 13.98
N TYR A 20 -14.47 -36.29 14.34
CA TYR A 20 -14.68 -34.85 14.26
C TYR A 20 -13.87 -34.06 15.28
N LEU A 21 -13.63 -34.58 16.48
CA LEU A 21 -12.77 -33.94 17.48
C LEU A 21 -11.31 -33.92 17.02
N THR A 22 -10.82 -35.03 16.47
CA THR A 22 -9.47 -35.09 15.89
C THR A 22 -9.32 -34.06 14.77
N LEU A 23 -10.29 -34.02 13.86
CA LEU A 23 -10.31 -33.04 12.77
C LEU A 23 -10.28 -31.60 13.30
N ALA A 24 -11.12 -31.28 14.30
CA ALA A 24 -11.18 -29.96 14.90
C ALA A 24 -9.83 -29.55 15.53
N VAL A 25 -9.19 -30.45 16.29
CA VAL A 25 -7.90 -30.18 16.95
C VAL A 25 -6.80 -29.96 15.92
N VAL A 26 -6.66 -30.86 14.95
CA VAL A 26 -5.63 -30.77 13.90
C VAL A 26 -5.81 -29.48 13.08
N TYR A 27 -7.03 -29.19 12.65
CA TYR A 27 -7.33 -27.97 11.91
C TYR A 27 -7.07 -26.71 12.74
N SER A 28 -7.45 -26.70 14.03
CA SER A 28 -7.19 -25.57 14.91
C SER A 28 -5.70 -25.30 15.10
N MET A 29 -4.90 -26.35 15.31
CA MET A 29 -3.44 -26.23 15.41
C MET A 29 -2.84 -25.65 14.13
N PHE A 30 -3.29 -26.13 12.96
CA PHE A 30 -2.87 -25.61 11.67
C PHE A 30 -3.20 -24.11 11.50
N VAL A 31 -4.44 -23.71 11.76
CA VAL A 31 -4.89 -22.32 11.62
C VAL A 31 -4.15 -21.40 12.60
N LEU A 32 -4.01 -21.80 13.85
CA LEU A 32 -3.33 -21.00 14.87
C LEU A 32 -1.84 -20.83 14.55
N ALA A 33 -1.15 -21.91 14.16
CA ALA A 33 0.27 -21.84 13.82
C ALA A 33 0.52 -20.94 12.61
N THR A 34 -0.22 -21.13 11.51
CA THR A 34 -0.08 -20.33 10.30
C THR A 34 -0.48 -18.87 10.52
N THR A 35 -1.54 -18.60 11.27
CA THR A 35 -1.95 -17.22 11.62
C THR A 35 -0.93 -16.53 12.52
N ALA A 36 -0.30 -17.24 13.45
CA ALA A 36 0.75 -16.67 14.30
C ALA A 36 1.99 -16.28 13.48
N VAL A 37 2.40 -17.12 12.52
CA VAL A 37 3.50 -16.80 11.59
C VAL A 37 3.13 -15.61 10.71
N TYR A 38 1.92 -15.60 10.15
CA TYR A 38 1.38 -14.49 9.37
C TYR A 38 1.39 -13.18 10.16
N ALA A 39 0.83 -13.18 11.37
CA ALA A 39 0.77 -11.98 12.20
C ALA A 39 2.16 -11.46 12.59
N ARG A 40 3.13 -12.34 12.82
CA ARG A 40 4.52 -11.93 13.09
C ARG A 40 5.18 -11.26 11.89
N ARG A 41 5.00 -11.80 10.69
CA ARG A 41 5.59 -11.22 9.46
C ARG A 41 4.90 -9.93 9.06
N MET A 42 3.57 -9.91 9.07
CA MET A 42 2.78 -8.78 8.59
C MET A 42 2.79 -7.57 9.53
N ARG A 43 3.24 -7.73 10.79
CA ARG A 43 3.44 -6.58 11.71
C ARG A 43 4.39 -5.52 11.15
N ALA A 44 5.35 -5.91 10.31
CA ALA A 44 6.27 -4.97 9.67
C ALA A 44 5.63 -4.20 8.51
N VAL A 45 4.60 -4.77 7.87
CA VAL A 45 3.98 -4.20 6.66
C VAL A 45 2.75 -3.39 7.04
N ARG A 46 2.90 -2.07 7.17
CA ARG A 46 1.85 -1.14 7.63
C ARG A 46 0.56 -1.11 6.78
N HIS A 47 0.59 -1.63 5.55
CA HIS A 47 -0.51 -1.47 4.59
C HIS A 47 -1.64 -2.49 4.74
N HIS A 48 -1.42 -3.61 5.42
CA HIS A 48 -2.42 -4.67 5.54
C HIS A 48 -3.36 -4.46 6.74
N ALA A 49 -4.62 -4.81 6.56
CA ALA A 49 -5.66 -4.82 7.59
C ALA A 49 -5.47 -6.03 8.53
N LEU A 50 -4.34 -6.08 9.24
CA LEU A 50 -3.90 -7.23 10.01
C LEU A 50 -4.94 -7.67 11.04
N TRP A 51 -5.52 -6.72 11.79
CA TRP A 51 -6.47 -7.04 12.85
C TRP A 51 -7.81 -7.50 12.31
N LEU A 52 -8.30 -6.88 11.22
CA LEU A 52 -9.50 -7.37 10.54
C LEU A 52 -9.30 -8.79 9.99
N ASN A 53 -8.12 -9.10 9.45
CA ASN A 53 -7.78 -10.45 9.00
C ASN A 53 -7.75 -11.45 10.16
N ILE A 54 -7.16 -11.08 11.30
CA ILE A 54 -7.15 -11.94 12.50
C ILE A 54 -8.57 -12.20 13.01
N ILE A 55 -9.44 -11.17 13.06
CA ILE A 55 -10.84 -11.33 13.45
C ILE A 55 -11.56 -12.27 12.48
N HIS A 56 -11.36 -12.08 11.18
CA HIS A 56 -11.96 -12.91 10.14
C HIS A 56 -11.56 -14.38 10.28
N VAL A 57 -10.26 -14.66 10.35
CA VAL A 57 -9.72 -16.02 10.51
C VAL A 57 -10.13 -16.64 11.85
N GLY A 58 -10.09 -15.86 12.94
CA GLY A 58 -10.52 -16.33 14.26
C GLY A 58 -11.99 -16.73 14.29
N SER A 59 -12.86 -15.94 13.65
CA SER A 59 -14.28 -16.27 13.53
C SER A 59 -14.54 -17.49 12.64
N ALA A 60 -13.81 -17.63 11.52
CA ALA A 60 -13.85 -18.81 10.65
C ALA A 60 -13.39 -20.09 11.37
N LEU A 61 -12.34 -19.99 12.19
CA LEU A 61 -11.86 -21.08 13.04
C LEU A 61 -12.93 -21.47 14.06
N GLY A 62 -13.51 -20.49 14.76
CA GLY A 62 -14.58 -20.73 15.72
C GLY A 62 -15.78 -21.44 15.09
N LEU A 63 -16.22 -21.00 13.90
CA LEU A 63 -17.30 -21.64 13.14
C LEU A 63 -16.94 -23.07 12.76
N SER A 64 -15.72 -23.30 12.27
CA SER A 64 -15.24 -24.65 11.92
C SER A 64 -15.24 -25.59 13.12
N VAL A 65 -14.75 -25.14 14.28
CA VAL A 65 -14.79 -25.91 15.53
C VAL A 65 -16.24 -26.17 15.95
N LEU A 66 -17.12 -25.18 15.88
CA LEU A 66 -18.54 -25.34 16.17
C LEU A 66 -19.21 -26.37 15.25
N PHE A 67 -18.90 -26.35 13.94
CA PHE A 67 -19.39 -27.33 12.98
C PHE A 67 -18.91 -28.74 13.34
N CYS A 68 -17.65 -28.91 13.70
CA CYS A 68 -17.12 -30.21 14.12
C CYS A 68 -17.77 -30.69 15.43
N LEU A 69 -17.88 -29.83 16.46
CA LEU A 69 -18.51 -30.17 17.74
C LEU A 69 -19.98 -30.52 17.59
N GLY A 70 -20.73 -29.71 16.82
CA GLY A 70 -22.13 -29.96 16.52
C GLY A 70 -22.35 -31.30 15.79
N ASN A 71 -21.37 -31.73 15.00
CA ASN A 71 -21.40 -33.04 14.36
C ASN A 71 -20.97 -34.20 15.27
N ALA A 72 -19.91 -33.98 16.07
CA ALA A 72 -19.37 -34.95 17.02
C ALA A 72 -20.44 -35.39 18.04
N PHE A 73 -21.20 -34.43 18.55
CA PHE A 73 -22.16 -34.66 19.64
C PHE A 73 -23.62 -34.66 19.19
N ARG A 74 -23.92 -34.85 17.90
CA ARG A 74 -25.33 -34.96 17.46
C ARG A 74 -25.93 -36.30 17.92
N PRO A 75 -27.12 -36.34 18.54
CA PRO A 75 -28.11 -35.28 18.75
C PRO A 75 -28.07 -34.58 20.13
N THR A 76 -27.08 -34.84 20.99
CA THR A 76 -26.99 -34.29 22.35
C THR A 76 -26.35 -32.90 22.42
N PHE A 77 -25.90 -32.33 21.30
CA PHE A 77 -25.26 -31.03 21.27
C PHE A 77 -26.21 -29.90 21.73
N PRO A 78 -25.81 -29.04 22.68
CA PRO A 78 -26.65 -27.95 23.18
C PRO A 78 -27.08 -26.96 22.09
N CYS A 79 -28.39 -26.72 21.97
CA CYS A 79 -28.89 -25.81 20.95
C CYS A 79 -28.51 -24.36 21.17
N PHE A 80 -28.38 -23.91 22.42
CA PHE A 80 -27.95 -22.54 22.71
C PHE A 80 -26.52 -22.29 22.21
N LEU A 81 -25.59 -23.26 22.33
CA LEU A 81 -24.22 -23.10 21.80
C LEU A 81 -24.22 -22.96 20.27
N ASN A 82 -25.08 -23.73 19.60
CA ASN A 82 -25.24 -23.64 18.15
C ASN A 82 -25.82 -22.28 17.73
N LEU A 83 -26.85 -21.81 18.45
CA LEU A 83 -27.49 -20.51 18.21
C LEU A 83 -26.49 -19.36 18.40
N TRP A 84 -25.85 -19.31 19.57
CA TRP A 84 -24.89 -18.27 19.92
C TRP A 84 -23.67 -18.28 19.01
N GLY A 85 -23.12 -19.47 18.76
CA GLY A 85 -21.95 -19.64 17.90
C GLY A 85 -22.22 -19.21 16.46
N TYR A 86 -23.33 -19.65 15.83
CA TYR A 86 -23.64 -19.22 14.46
C TYR A 86 -23.92 -17.73 14.35
N HIS A 87 -24.62 -17.14 15.32
CA HIS A 87 -24.88 -15.72 15.29
C HIS A 87 -23.58 -14.94 15.52
N ALA A 88 -22.89 -15.13 16.64
CA ALA A 88 -21.71 -14.33 16.97
C ALA A 88 -20.55 -14.56 15.98
N LEU A 89 -20.18 -15.81 15.72
CA LEU A 89 -19.04 -16.12 14.86
C LEU A 89 -19.38 -15.93 13.38
N GLY A 90 -20.60 -16.28 12.94
CA GLY A 90 -21.08 -16.01 11.59
C GLY A 90 -21.18 -14.53 11.28
N PHE A 91 -21.67 -13.74 12.24
CA PHE A 91 -21.70 -12.28 12.15
C PHE A 91 -20.29 -11.70 12.04
N LEU A 92 -19.38 -12.07 12.95
CA LEU A 92 -18.00 -11.60 12.90
C LEU A 92 -17.32 -11.97 11.58
N TRP A 93 -17.54 -13.18 11.07
CA TRP A 93 -16.99 -13.65 9.81
C TRP A 93 -17.47 -12.82 8.62
N VAL A 94 -18.78 -12.62 8.47
CA VAL A 94 -19.35 -11.81 7.37
C VAL A 94 -18.95 -10.34 7.46
N PHE A 95 -19.11 -9.73 8.62
CA PHE A 95 -18.85 -8.29 8.73
C PHE A 95 -17.35 -7.95 8.69
N SER A 96 -16.47 -8.83 9.18
CA SER A 96 -15.02 -8.67 8.98
C SER A 96 -14.63 -8.81 7.51
N PHE A 97 -15.25 -9.74 6.76
CA PHE A 97 -15.07 -9.85 5.31
C PHE A 97 -15.49 -8.55 4.63
N ILE A 98 -16.70 -8.04 4.89
CA ILE A 98 -17.19 -6.78 4.30
C ILE A 98 -16.26 -5.62 4.65
N ALA A 99 -15.88 -5.47 5.92
CA ALA A 99 -15.00 -4.39 6.39
C ALA A 99 -13.62 -4.43 5.72
N ARG A 100 -13.01 -5.61 5.59
CA ARG A 100 -11.72 -5.80 4.91
C ARG A 100 -11.81 -5.39 3.44
N ASN A 101 -12.84 -5.84 2.73
CA ASN A 101 -13.03 -5.53 1.31
C ASN A 101 -13.34 -4.05 1.07
N LEU A 102 -14.14 -3.42 1.94
CA LEU A 102 -14.38 -1.96 1.86
C LEU A 102 -13.09 -1.15 2.10
N ARG A 103 -12.25 -1.59 3.04
CA ARG A 103 -10.94 -0.97 3.28
C ARG A 103 -10.03 -1.12 2.06
N PHE A 104 -9.99 -2.29 1.45
CA PHE A 104 -9.23 -2.54 0.21
C PHE A 104 -9.68 -1.59 -0.92
N LEU A 105 -10.99 -1.51 -1.19
CA LEU A 105 -11.52 -0.59 -2.20
C LEU A 105 -11.17 0.87 -1.89
N PHE A 106 -11.26 1.27 -0.62
CA PHE A 106 -10.86 2.61 -0.20
C PHE A 106 -9.37 2.87 -0.42
N GLN A 107 -8.49 1.91 -0.11
CA GLN A 107 -7.06 2.03 -0.36
C GLN A 107 -6.76 2.16 -1.86
N TYR A 108 -7.44 1.38 -2.70
CA TYR A 108 -7.29 1.48 -4.14
C TYR A 108 -7.65 2.87 -4.69
N GLU A 109 -8.83 3.38 -4.33
CA GLU A 109 -9.23 4.73 -4.70
C GLU A 109 -8.30 5.80 -4.10
N TYR A 110 -7.78 5.56 -2.90
CA TYR A 110 -6.83 6.44 -2.25
C TYR A 110 -5.56 6.64 -3.07
N HIS A 111 -4.96 5.55 -3.54
CA HIS A 111 -3.75 5.62 -4.37
C HIS A 111 -4.02 6.18 -5.77
N GLN A 112 -5.17 5.87 -6.37
CA GLN A 112 -5.59 6.49 -7.64
C GLN A 112 -5.85 7.99 -7.51
N ALA A 113 -6.44 8.43 -6.41
CA ALA A 113 -6.67 9.85 -6.13
C ALA A 113 -5.35 10.60 -5.88
N LYS A 114 -4.37 9.97 -5.22
CA LYS A 114 -3.02 10.53 -5.01
C LYS A 114 -2.34 10.90 -6.33
N LEU A 115 -2.46 10.07 -7.37
CA LEU A 115 -1.92 10.38 -8.69
C LEU A 115 -2.50 11.67 -9.31
N ARG A 116 -3.75 11.99 -8.96
CA ARG A 116 -4.46 13.17 -9.46
C ARG A 116 -4.29 14.38 -8.54
N ALA A 117 -3.66 14.21 -7.39
CA ALA A 117 -3.35 15.34 -6.52
C ALA A 117 -2.39 16.26 -7.28
N PRO A 118 -2.61 17.58 -7.26
CA PRO A 118 -1.67 18.49 -7.89
C PRO A 118 -0.27 18.24 -7.31
N ALA A 119 0.74 18.27 -8.20
CA ALA A 119 2.12 18.41 -7.80
C ALA A 119 2.24 19.59 -6.83
N LEU A 120 3.31 19.64 -6.01
CA LEU A 120 3.58 20.82 -5.16
C LEU A 120 3.30 22.07 -6.01
N ASP A 121 2.33 22.91 -5.59
CA ASP A 121 1.86 24.04 -6.37
C ASP A 121 3.02 25.04 -6.45
N THR A 122 3.88 24.81 -7.45
CA THR A 122 5.06 25.60 -7.73
C THR A 122 4.69 26.82 -8.52
N ARG A 123 3.40 27.17 -8.59
CA ARG A 123 2.99 28.50 -9.01
C ARG A 123 3.83 29.47 -8.20
N PRO A 124 4.78 30.17 -8.84
CA PRO A 124 5.56 31.16 -8.13
C PRO A 124 4.53 32.06 -7.50
N VAL A 125 4.67 32.31 -6.19
CA VAL A 125 3.90 33.36 -5.51
C VAL A 125 4.03 34.55 -6.44
N ARG A 126 2.96 34.84 -7.18
CA ARG A 126 2.96 35.86 -8.20
C ARG A 126 3.15 37.11 -7.37
N THR A 127 4.38 37.59 -7.31
CA THR A 127 4.67 38.92 -6.84
C THR A 127 3.87 39.77 -7.81
N ASP A 128 2.76 40.30 -7.33
CA ASP A 128 1.81 41.09 -8.11
C ASP A 128 2.55 42.33 -8.62
N GLY A 129 3.27 42.15 -9.72
CA GLY A 129 3.67 43.23 -10.60
C GLY A 129 2.40 43.74 -11.26
N PRO A 130 2.05 45.04 -11.08
CA PRO A 130 0.91 45.65 -11.74
C PRO A 130 1.25 45.83 -13.22
N GLY A 131 1.18 44.75 -14.00
CA GLY A 131 1.54 44.73 -15.41
C GLY A 131 0.92 43.50 -16.06
N GLY A 132 -0.26 43.70 -16.64
CA GLY A 132 -1.11 42.65 -17.15
C GLY A 132 -0.46 41.75 -18.19
N CYS A 133 -0.84 40.48 -18.13
CA CYS A 133 -1.02 39.69 -19.33
C CYS A 133 -2.22 38.77 -19.08
N ASP A 134 -3.28 39.01 -19.84
CA ASP A 134 -4.55 38.28 -19.82
C ASP A 134 -4.29 36.80 -20.12
N THR A 135 -4.00 36.01 -19.09
CA THR A 135 -4.04 34.55 -19.19
C THR A 135 -5.51 34.16 -19.37
N ALA A 136 -5.87 33.97 -20.63
CA ALA A 136 -7.15 33.45 -21.08
C ALA A 136 -7.62 32.32 -20.15
N ARG A 137 -8.75 32.56 -19.48
CA ARG A 137 -9.52 31.57 -18.72
C ARG A 137 -9.66 30.29 -19.55
N LEU A 138 -8.85 29.27 -19.24
CA LEU A 138 -9.08 27.90 -19.65
C LEU A 138 -10.46 27.48 -19.13
N ARG A 139 -11.45 27.57 -20.01
CA ARG A 139 -12.84 27.24 -19.73
C ARG A 139 -12.86 25.73 -19.47
N PRO A 140 -13.37 25.26 -18.32
CA PRO A 140 -13.38 23.84 -17.99
C PRO A 140 -14.03 23.07 -19.13
N ALA A 141 -13.33 22.05 -19.63
CA ALA A 141 -13.77 21.22 -20.74
C ALA A 141 -15.23 20.80 -20.53
N THR A 142 -16.04 20.99 -21.58
CA THR A 142 -17.45 20.61 -21.64
C THR A 142 -17.63 19.23 -21.02
N ARG A 143 -18.42 19.18 -19.93
CA ARG A 143 -18.72 17.97 -19.17
C ARG A 143 -19.17 16.88 -20.16
N PRO A 144 -18.55 15.69 -20.18
CA PRO A 144 -18.93 14.64 -21.13
C PRO A 144 -20.42 14.33 -20.99
N ALA A 145 -21.06 14.02 -22.13
CA ALA A 145 -22.44 13.60 -22.21
C ALA A 145 -22.74 12.52 -21.17
N ALA A 146 -23.93 12.58 -20.57
CA ALA A 146 -24.39 11.80 -19.42
C ALA A 146 -23.61 10.50 -19.20
N ALA A 147 -22.75 10.50 -18.17
CA ALA A 147 -22.00 9.31 -17.76
C ALA A 147 -22.98 8.13 -17.61
N PRO A 148 -22.66 6.95 -18.16
CA PRO A 148 -23.50 5.76 -18.09
C PRO A 148 -24.00 5.48 -16.67
N TRP A 149 -25.19 4.88 -16.53
CA TRP A 149 -25.81 4.66 -15.22
C TRP A 149 -24.95 3.84 -14.25
N TYR A 150 -24.09 2.95 -14.77
CA TYR A 150 -23.17 2.15 -13.97
C TYR A 150 -22.09 3.00 -13.26
N ASP A 151 -21.72 4.16 -13.81
CA ASP A 151 -20.78 5.08 -13.15
C ASP A 151 -21.37 5.65 -11.85
N ARG A 152 -22.70 5.72 -11.74
CA ARG A 152 -23.38 6.16 -10.50
C ARG A 152 -23.34 5.11 -9.40
N LEU A 153 -23.22 3.83 -9.75
CA LEU A 153 -23.09 2.71 -8.81
C LEU A 153 -21.63 2.38 -8.48
N SER A 154 -20.69 3.12 -9.08
CA SER A 154 -19.28 3.01 -8.76
C SER A 154 -19.04 3.40 -7.29
N PHE A 155 -18.18 2.65 -6.61
CA PHE A 155 -17.71 3.01 -5.27
C PHE A 155 -17.20 4.47 -5.17
N PRO A 156 -16.46 5.01 -6.17
CA PRO A 156 -16.14 6.44 -6.23
C PRO A 156 -17.35 7.36 -6.09
N ALA A 157 -18.42 7.13 -6.87
CA ALA A 157 -19.60 8.00 -6.87
C ALA A 157 -20.34 7.98 -5.52
N LEU A 158 -20.43 6.80 -4.90
CA LEU A 158 -21.03 6.65 -3.57
C LEU A 158 -20.23 7.43 -2.52
N VAL A 159 -18.90 7.32 -2.59
CA VAL A 159 -17.98 7.84 -1.59
C VAL A 159 -17.68 9.32 -1.81
N GLN A 160 -17.80 9.88 -3.02
CA GLN A 160 -17.51 11.27 -3.36
C GLN A 160 -18.27 12.31 -2.50
N ARG A 161 -19.43 11.95 -1.95
CA ARG A 161 -20.24 12.86 -1.10
C ARG A 161 -19.63 13.14 0.28
N ILE A 162 -18.69 12.31 0.73
CA ILE A 162 -18.09 12.42 2.08
C ILE A 162 -16.80 13.25 1.97
N PRO A 163 -16.48 14.16 2.92
CA PRO A 163 -15.18 14.83 2.95
C PRO A 163 -14.03 13.83 3.11
N TRP A 164 -12.90 14.05 2.43
CA TRP A 164 -11.76 13.12 2.39
C TRP A 164 -11.27 12.68 3.77
N MET A 165 -11.05 13.63 4.67
CA MET A 165 -10.59 13.36 6.03
C MET A 165 -11.54 12.45 6.80
N ARG A 166 -12.85 12.62 6.60
CA ARG A 166 -13.86 11.77 7.25
C ARG A 166 -13.88 10.37 6.64
N LYS A 167 -13.65 10.21 5.33
CA LYS A 167 -13.51 8.88 4.70
C LYS A 167 -12.34 8.12 5.29
N ARG A 168 -11.16 8.75 5.37
CA ARG A 168 -9.94 8.13 5.92
C ARG A 168 -10.17 7.63 7.34
N GLN A 169 -10.84 8.42 8.17
CA GLN A 169 -11.20 8.00 9.52
C GLN A 169 -12.23 6.87 9.50
N LEU A 170 -13.28 6.95 8.68
CA LEU A 170 -14.33 5.93 8.63
C LEU A 170 -13.81 4.55 8.18
N PHE A 171 -12.95 4.52 7.16
CA PHE A 171 -12.34 3.29 6.62
C PHE A 171 -11.00 2.93 7.29
N SER A 172 -10.66 3.63 8.38
CA SER A 172 -9.55 3.21 9.24
C SER A 172 -9.89 1.92 9.95
N GLU A 173 -8.92 1.03 10.07
CA GLU A 173 -9.09 -0.26 10.74
C GLU A 173 -9.63 -0.13 12.17
N PRO A 174 -9.14 0.80 13.04
CA PRO A 174 -9.72 0.99 14.37
C PRO A 174 -11.19 1.43 14.34
N SER A 175 -11.61 2.19 13.34
CA SER A 175 -13.01 2.63 13.22
C SER A 175 -13.93 1.51 12.74
N LEU A 176 -13.47 0.69 11.80
CA LEU A 176 -14.17 -0.51 11.36
C LEU A 176 -14.30 -1.53 12.49
N ILE A 177 -13.25 -1.71 13.31
CA ILE A 177 -13.30 -2.58 14.49
C ILE A 177 -14.27 -2.05 15.54
N ARG A 178 -14.27 -0.74 15.82
CA ARG A 178 -15.26 -0.12 16.75
C ARG A 178 -16.70 -0.30 16.25
N LEU A 179 -16.93 -0.14 14.95
CA LEU A 179 -18.24 -0.40 14.35
C LEU A 179 -18.63 -1.88 14.51
N LEU A 180 -17.72 -2.81 14.22
CA LEU A 180 -17.95 -4.24 14.38
C LEU A 180 -18.28 -4.61 15.83
N LEU A 181 -17.57 -4.05 16.80
CA LEU A 181 -17.83 -4.25 18.22
C LEU A 181 -19.21 -3.71 18.64
N GLY A 182 -19.57 -2.52 18.17
CA GLY A 182 -20.89 -1.94 18.43
C GLY A 182 -22.03 -2.82 17.88
N LEU A 183 -21.87 -3.35 16.66
CA LEU A 183 -22.85 -4.26 16.08
C LEU A 183 -22.88 -5.62 16.80
N LEU A 184 -21.72 -6.13 17.26
CA LEU A 184 -21.65 -7.34 18.07
C LEU A 184 -22.38 -7.18 19.42
N CYS A 185 -22.28 -6.01 20.06
CA CYS A 185 -23.04 -5.70 21.27
C CYS A 185 -24.56 -5.71 21.01
N LEU A 186 -25.02 -5.14 19.89
CA LEU A 186 -26.44 -5.20 19.50
C LEU A 186 -26.90 -6.65 19.26
N LEU A 187 -26.08 -7.45 18.57
CA LEU A 187 -26.34 -8.87 18.36
C LEU A 187 -26.39 -9.65 19.69
N PHE A 188 -25.52 -9.33 20.63
CA PHE A 188 -25.53 -9.94 21.97
C PHE A 188 -26.86 -9.67 22.69
N VAL A 189 -27.35 -8.42 22.66
CA VAL A 189 -28.66 -8.08 23.24
C VAL A 189 -29.79 -8.87 22.56
N TYR A 190 -29.76 -8.99 21.23
CA TYR A 190 -30.70 -9.85 20.49
C TYR A 190 -30.62 -11.31 20.94
N LEU A 191 -29.42 -11.87 21.11
CA LEU A 191 -29.26 -13.26 21.54
C LEU A 191 -29.77 -13.50 22.95
N VAL A 192 -29.53 -12.57 23.89
CA VAL A 192 -30.10 -12.64 25.24
C VAL A 192 -31.62 -12.59 25.19
N PHE A 193 -32.20 -11.71 24.36
CA PHE A 193 -33.64 -11.66 24.15
C PHE A 193 -34.18 -12.99 23.59
N VAL A 194 -33.60 -13.52 22.52
CA VAL A 194 -34.02 -14.81 21.96
C VAL A 194 -33.89 -15.94 23.00
N GLN A 195 -32.79 -15.96 23.76
CA GLN A 195 -32.52 -16.98 24.77
C GLN A 195 -33.52 -16.94 25.94
N THR A 196 -33.98 -15.75 26.31
CA THR A 196 -34.94 -15.55 27.42
C THR A 196 -36.36 -15.91 27.02
N PHE A 197 -36.77 -15.58 25.79
CA PHE A 197 -38.15 -15.78 25.34
C PHE A 197 -38.38 -17.08 24.55
N SER A 198 -37.37 -17.64 23.89
CA SER A 198 -37.53 -18.88 23.13
C SER A 198 -37.54 -20.10 24.05
N THR A 199 -38.55 -20.96 23.86
CA THR A 199 -38.63 -22.26 24.54
C THR A 199 -37.70 -23.31 23.94
N ARG A 200 -37.28 -23.13 22.68
CA ARG A 200 -36.51 -24.10 21.90
C ARG A 200 -35.01 -24.07 22.20
N PHE A 201 -34.52 -22.96 22.71
CA PHE A 201 -33.08 -22.75 22.96
C PHE A 201 -32.74 -22.63 24.44
N ARG A 202 -33.65 -23.01 25.37
CA ARG A 202 -33.43 -22.88 26.82
C ARG A 202 -32.18 -23.63 27.30
N VAL A 203 -31.49 -23.04 28.28
CA VAL A 203 -30.34 -23.66 28.97
C VAL A 203 -30.81 -24.71 29.98
N ALA A 204 -31.93 -24.44 30.66
CA ALA A 204 -32.52 -25.32 31.66
C ALA A 204 -34.05 -25.45 31.42
N PRO A 205 -34.58 -26.66 31.15
CA PRO A 205 -33.84 -27.88 30.81
C PRO A 205 -33.05 -27.74 29.49
N LEU A 206 -31.94 -28.48 29.36
CA LEU A 206 -31.05 -28.39 28.21
C LEU A 206 -31.73 -28.88 26.93
N ALA A 207 -31.98 -27.96 25.99
CA ALA A 207 -32.50 -28.31 24.68
C ALA A 207 -31.40 -28.87 23.76
N THR A 208 -31.64 -30.05 23.19
CA THR A 208 -30.72 -30.76 22.29
C THR A 208 -31.27 -30.98 20.87
N ARG A 209 -32.59 -30.80 20.69
CA ARG A 209 -33.24 -30.88 19.36
C ARG A 209 -33.22 -29.52 18.68
N CYS A 210 -32.17 -29.29 17.91
CA CYS A 210 -31.95 -28.01 17.24
C CYS A 210 -32.49 -28.07 15.82
N ASP A 211 -33.79 -27.79 15.68
CA ASP A 211 -34.42 -27.63 14.39
C ASP A 211 -34.19 -26.22 13.84
N LEU A 212 -34.21 -26.09 12.51
CA LEU A 212 -34.19 -24.78 11.87
C LEU A 212 -35.47 -24.04 12.25
N ALA A 213 -35.32 -23.04 13.12
CA ALA A 213 -36.42 -22.29 13.70
C ALA A 213 -36.31 -20.80 13.36
N ALA A 214 -37.37 -20.03 13.65
CA ALA A 214 -37.45 -18.61 13.31
C ALA A 214 -36.34 -17.78 13.96
N GLU A 215 -35.77 -18.25 15.07
CA GLU A 215 -34.64 -17.65 15.78
C GLU A 215 -33.38 -17.52 14.92
N TYR A 216 -33.24 -18.36 13.89
CA TYR A 216 -32.14 -18.28 12.91
C TYR A 216 -32.40 -17.28 11.77
N VAL A 217 -33.57 -16.63 11.72
CA VAL A 217 -33.92 -15.73 10.60
C VAL A 217 -32.92 -14.58 10.45
N VAL A 218 -32.37 -14.06 11.55
CA VAL A 218 -31.41 -12.95 11.52
C VAL A 218 -30.10 -13.41 10.88
N VAL A 219 -29.50 -14.51 11.34
CA VAL A 219 -28.25 -15.01 10.74
C VAL A 219 -28.46 -15.45 9.29
N VAL A 220 -29.56 -16.15 8.99
CA VAL A 220 -29.87 -16.56 7.60
C VAL A 220 -30.09 -15.35 6.70
N GLY A 221 -30.78 -14.32 7.19
CA GLY A 221 -31.00 -13.07 6.47
C GLY A 221 -29.69 -12.32 6.20
N ILE A 222 -28.80 -12.22 7.19
CA ILE A 222 -27.47 -11.62 7.03
C ILE A 222 -26.66 -12.39 5.99
N MET A 223 -26.64 -13.72 6.06
CA MET A 223 -25.94 -14.57 5.09
C MET A 223 -26.54 -14.42 3.68
N ALA A 224 -27.87 -14.37 3.57
CA ALA A 224 -28.56 -14.18 2.30
C ALA A 224 -28.24 -12.82 1.68
N VAL A 225 -28.27 -11.73 2.44
CA VAL A 225 -27.88 -10.39 1.97
C VAL A 225 -26.40 -10.35 1.59
N HIS A 226 -25.53 -10.99 2.38
CA HIS A 226 -24.11 -11.07 2.10
C HIS A 226 -23.85 -11.77 0.76
N LEU A 227 -24.43 -12.96 0.55
CA LEU A 227 -24.28 -13.73 -0.68
C LEU A 227 -24.98 -13.06 -1.87
N ALA A 228 -26.22 -12.60 -1.72
CA ALA A 228 -27.00 -12.08 -2.86
C ALA A 228 -26.65 -10.64 -3.25
N VAL A 229 -26.11 -9.84 -2.32
CA VAL A 229 -25.86 -8.40 -2.55
C VAL A 229 -24.39 -8.06 -2.37
N ALA A 230 -23.80 -8.32 -1.20
CA ALA A 230 -22.45 -7.85 -0.92
C ALA A 230 -21.39 -8.52 -1.81
N CYS A 231 -21.41 -9.85 -1.96
CA CYS A 231 -20.45 -10.59 -2.78
C CYS A 231 -20.50 -10.16 -4.27
N PRO A 232 -21.66 -10.11 -4.96
CA PRO A 232 -21.74 -9.62 -6.33
C PRO A 232 -21.26 -8.18 -6.47
N LEU A 233 -21.59 -7.30 -5.52
CA LEU A 233 -21.09 -5.92 -5.52
C LEU A 233 -19.57 -5.85 -5.41
N PHE A 234 -18.95 -6.67 -4.56
CA PHE A 234 -17.49 -6.71 -4.47
C PHE A 234 -16.84 -7.27 -5.74
N VAL A 235 -17.41 -8.33 -6.34
CA VAL A 235 -16.91 -8.83 -7.63
C VAL A 235 -17.03 -7.74 -8.70
N PHE A 236 -18.17 -7.05 -8.77
CA PHE A 236 -18.41 -5.96 -9.71
C PHE A 236 -17.44 -4.79 -9.50
N TRP A 237 -17.29 -4.30 -8.26
CA TRP A 237 -16.40 -3.18 -7.93
C TRP A 237 -14.92 -3.52 -8.14
N THR A 238 -14.52 -4.78 -7.98
CA THR A 238 -13.15 -5.23 -8.20
C THR A 238 -12.86 -5.66 -9.65
N TRP A 239 -13.88 -5.79 -10.51
CA TRP A 239 -13.72 -6.34 -11.87
C TRP A 239 -12.81 -5.50 -12.78
N GLY A 240 -12.82 -4.18 -12.61
CA GLY A 240 -11.99 -3.26 -13.40
C GLY A 240 -10.67 -2.87 -12.71
N MET A 241 -10.36 -3.47 -11.55
CA MET A 241 -9.17 -3.09 -10.80
C MET A 241 -7.96 -3.88 -11.29
N ASP A 242 -6.99 -3.18 -11.87
CA ASP A 242 -5.67 -3.73 -12.13
C ASP A 242 -4.79 -3.49 -10.92
N GLU A 243 -4.36 -4.56 -10.26
CA GLU A 243 -3.60 -4.50 -9.03
C GLU A 243 -2.42 -5.47 -9.08
N ALA A 244 -1.27 -5.03 -8.60
CA ALA A 244 -0.02 -5.79 -8.66
C ALA A 244 0.07 -6.94 -7.65
N TYR A 245 -0.57 -6.84 -6.49
CA TYR A 245 -0.44 -7.82 -5.39
C TYR A 245 -1.46 -8.97 -5.44
N GLY A 246 -2.40 -8.91 -6.39
CA GLY A 246 -3.40 -9.96 -6.55
C GLY A 246 -4.45 -10.01 -5.44
N LEU A 247 -4.62 -8.97 -4.62
CA LEU A 247 -5.70 -8.92 -3.61
C LEU A 247 -7.06 -9.02 -4.30
N ARG A 248 -7.24 -8.40 -5.47
CA ARG A 248 -8.42 -8.64 -6.33
C ARG A 248 -8.70 -10.13 -6.54
N ARG A 249 -7.68 -10.89 -6.96
CA ARG A 249 -7.82 -12.32 -7.25
C ARG A 249 -8.17 -13.09 -5.99
N GLU A 250 -7.54 -12.74 -4.87
CA GLU A 250 -7.84 -13.32 -3.55
C GLU A 250 -9.33 -13.17 -3.21
N VAL A 251 -9.87 -11.94 -3.31
CA VAL A 251 -11.28 -11.66 -3.02
C VAL A 251 -12.22 -12.44 -3.94
N GLN A 252 -11.91 -12.49 -5.24
CA GLN A 252 -12.74 -13.20 -6.22
C GLN A 252 -12.72 -14.72 -5.99
N VAL A 253 -11.55 -15.29 -5.69
CA VAL A 253 -11.39 -16.71 -5.38
C VAL A 253 -12.11 -17.06 -4.08
N GLU A 254 -12.01 -16.24 -3.04
CA GLU A 254 -12.71 -16.46 -1.77
C GLU A 254 -14.23 -16.44 -1.95
N ILE A 255 -14.76 -15.47 -2.71
CA ILE A 255 -16.19 -15.41 -3.04
C ILE A 255 -16.62 -16.65 -3.82
N ALA A 256 -15.84 -17.09 -4.82
CA ALA A 256 -16.14 -18.28 -5.60
C ALA A 256 -16.15 -19.55 -4.73
N ILE A 257 -15.16 -19.72 -3.85
CA ILE A 257 -15.10 -20.81 -2.87
C ILE A 257 -16.31 -20.76 -1.94
N GLY A 258 -16.69 -19.57 -1.46
CA GLY A 258 -17.86 -19.36 -0.62
C GLY A 258 -19.16 -19.80 -1.28
N TYR A 259 -19.40 -19.38 -2.53
CA TYR A 259 -20.56 -19.81 -3.31
C TYR A 259 -20.59 -21.32 -3.55
N LEU A 260 -19.46 -21.91 -3.95
CA LEU A 260 -19.36 -23.34 -4.18
C LEU A 260 -19.66 -24.12 -2.89
N SER A 261 -19.06 -23.71 -1.78
CA SER A 261 -19.25 -24.34 -0.47
C SER A 261 -20.69 -24.22 0.02
N TYR A 262 -21.33 -23.07 -0.20
CA TYR A 262 -22.73 -22.86 0.12
C TYR A 262 -23.66 -23.68 -0.78
N ALA A 263 -23.38 -23.78 -2.08
CA ALA A 263 -24.15 -24.61 -3.00
C ALA A 263 -24.07 -26.09 -2.61
N LEU A 264 -22.89 -26.59 -2.24
CA LEU A 264 -22.70 -27.95 -1.74
C LEU A 264 -23.40 -28.18 -0.40
N PHE A 265 -23.35 -27.19 0.50
CA PHE A 265 -24.14 -27.21 1.73
C PHE A 265 -25.64 -27.36 1.44
N GLN A 266 -26.18 -26.60 0.48
CA GLN A 266 -27.59 -26.71 0.11
C GLN A 266 -27.93 -28.04 -0.58
N ALA A 267 -27.08 -28.51 -1.48
CA ALA A 267 -27.22 -29.81 -2.13
C ALA A 267 -27.24 -30.97 -1.11
N SER A 268 -26.50 -30.83 0.01
CA SER A 268 -26.50 -31.84 1.07
C SER A 268 -27.86 -32.03 1.75
N PHE A 269 -28.73 -31.00 1.76
CA PHE A 269 -30.11 -31.14 2.26
C PHE A 269 -31.00 -31.95 1.31
N LEU A 270 -30.69 -31.98 0.02
CA LEU A 270 -31.38 -32.84 -0.95
C LEU A 270 -30.94 -34.31 -0.78
N ALA A 271 -29.68 -34.54 -0.43
CA ALA A 271 -29.12 -35.88 -0.17
C ALA A 271 -29.34 -36.38 1.29
N ARG A 272 -30.32 -35.81 2.01
CA ARG A 272 -30.47 -35.96 3.47
C ARG A 272 -30.68 -37.39 3.95
N ALA A 273 -31.31 -38.26 3.15
CA ALA A 273 -31.64 -39.62 3.59
C ALA A 273 -30.39 -40.52 3.75
N THR A 274 -29.36 -40.32 2.92
CA THR A 274 -28.21 -41.25 2.85
C THR A 274 -26.96 -40.71 3.54
N LEU A 275 -26.63 -39.42 3.33
CA LEU A 275 -25.35 -38.86 3.79
C LEU A 275 -25.41 -38.32 5.23
N TYR A 276 -26.59 -37.86 5.66
CA TYR A 276 -26.73 -37.08 6.89
C TYR A 276 -26.25 -37.76 8.19
N PRO A 277 -26.40 -39.08 8.39
CA PRO A 277 -25.88 -39.73 9.59
C PRO A 277 -24.35 -39.62 9.72
N TYR A 278 -23.64 -39.66 8.59
CA TYR A 278 -22.18 -39.72 8.50
C TYR A 278 -21.56 -38.33 8.32
N PHE A 279 -22.12 -37.54 7.42
CA PHE A 279 -21.57 -36.29 6.92
C PHE A 279 -22.65 -35.21 6.86
N ALA A 280 -22.63 -34.26 7.80
CA ALA A 280 -23.56 -33.14 7.74
C ALA A 280 -23.08 -32.08 6.75
N GLY A 281 -24.04 -31.41 6.12
CA GLY A 281 -23.77 -30.33 5.15
C GLY A 281 -22.79 -29.27 5.63
N ASN A 282 -22.79 -28.94 6.93
CA ASN A 282 -21.89 -27.95 7.52
C ASN A 282 -20.40 -28.24 7.26
N MET A 283 -20.03 -29.49 6.95
CA MET A 283 -18.66 -29.84 6.57
C MET A 283 -18.24 -29.24 5.22
N PHE A 284 -19.17 -29.00 4.30
CA PHE A 284 -18.86 -28.26 3.07
C PHE A 284 -18.55 -26.79 3.38
N LEU A 285 -19.25 -26.17 4.33
CA LEU A 285 -18.94 -24.83 4.80
C LEU A 285 -17.58 -24.80 5.50
N MET A 286 -17.27 -25.78 6.36
CA MET A 286 -15.96 -25.92 6.99
C MET A 286 -14.83 -26.03 5.93
N ALA A 287 -15.02 -26.83 4.89
CA ALA A 287 -14.06 -26.96 3.80
C ALA A 287 -13.85 -25.62 3.06
N GLY A 288 -14.92 -24.86 2.83
CA GLY A 288 -14.85 -23.51 2.30
C GLY A 288 -14.06 -22.54 3.18
N LEU A 289 -14.32 -22.56 4.49
CA LEU A 289 -13.57 -21.75 5.47
C LEU A 289 -12.09 -22.15 5.53
N ALA A 290 -11.79 -23.45 5.43
CA ALA A 290 -10.41 -23.95 5.36
C ALA A 290 -9.69 -23.49 4.09
N ALA A 291 -10.36 -23.56 2.93
CA ALA A 291 -9.81 -23.06 1.68
C ALA A 291 -9.63 -21.53 1.71
N GLY A 292 -10.58 -20.79 2.31
CA GLY A 292 -10.45 -19.35 2.56
C GLY A 292 -9.23 -19.02 3.44
N HIS A 293 -8.99 -19.78 4.51
CA HIS A 293 -7.79 -19.63 5.35
C HIS A 293 -6.50 -19.86 4.56
N VAL A 294 -6.46 -20.88 3.70
CA VAL A 294 -5.30 -21.13 2.83
C VAL A 294 -5.06 -19.94 1.91
N MET A 295 -6.10 -19.38 1.29
CA MET A 295 -5.95 -18.23 0.37
C MET A 295 -5.56 -16.93 1.10
N LEU A 296 -6.13 -16.67 2.28
CA LEU A 296 -5.92 -15.42 3.02
C LEU A 296 -4.63 -15.38 3.84
N VAL A 297 -4.21 -16.52 4.40
CA VAL A 297 -3.10 -16.59 5.36
C VAL A 297 -1.92 -17.36 4.78
N VAL A 298 -2.17 -18.56 4.25
CA VAL A 298 -1.08 -19.45 3.83
C VAL A 298 -0.48 -19.01 2.51
N ALA A 299 -1.29 -18.63 1.52
CA ALA A 299 -0.81 -18.24 0.21
C ALA A 299 0.10 -16.99 0.29
N PRO A 300 -0.26 -15.89 1.00
CA PRO A 300 0.66 -14.77 1.20
C PRO A 300 1.97 -15.17 1.88
N LEU A 301 1.93 -16.06 2.88
CA LEU A 301 3.14 -16.58 3.54
C LEU A 301 4.07 -17.34 2.60
N LEU A 302 3.51 -18.04 1.61
CA LEU A 302 4.25 -18.79 0.60
C LEU A 302 4.79 -17.84 -0.48
N TYR A 303 3.97 -16.92 -1.00
CA TYR A 303 4.40 -15.94 -2.00
C TYR A 303 5.48 -14.99 -1.48
N GLU A 304 5.34 -14.52 -0.24
CA GLU A 304 6.31 -13.63 0.38
C GLU A 304 7.65 -14.33 0.61
N ARG A 305 7.67 -15.66 0.76
CA ARG A 305 8.92 -16.42 0.83
C ARG A 305 9.70 -16.24 -0.47
N ASP A 306 9.05 -16.46 -1.61
CA ASP A 306 9.70 -16.34 -2.92
C ASP A 306 10.10 -14.88 -3.21
N TRP A 307 9.30 -13.91 -2.75
CA TRP A 307 9.60 -12.48 -2.91
C TRP A 307 10.74 -12.00 -2.00
N MET A 308 10.80 -12.46 -0.74
CA MET A 308 11.93 -12.19 0.15
C MET A 308 13.23 -12.86 -0.30
N TYR A 309 13.15 -14.06 -0.89
CA TYR A 309 14.33 -14.69 -1.50
C TYR A 309 14.84 -13.90 -2.71
N GLN A 310 13.97 -13.19 -3.45
CA GLN A 310 14.40 -12.26 -4.50
C GLN A 310 15.01 -10.95 -3.94
N ARG A 311 14.66 -10.54 -2.71
CA ARG A 311 15.22 -9.35 -2.04
C ARG A 311 16.61 -9.53 -1.42
N ARG A 312 17.24 -10.71 -1.51
CA ARG A 312 18.65 -10.90 -1.17
C ARG A 312 19.34 -11.71 -2.26
N PRO A 313 20.17 -11.05 -3.06
CA PRO A 313 21.51 -10.79 -2.55
C PRO A 313 21.65 -9.30 -2.26
N SER A 314 21.98 -9.00 -1.00
CA SER A 314 22.88 -7.88 -0.75
C SER A 314 24.13 -8.17 -1.58
N VAL A 315 24.15 -7.68 -2.82
CA VAL A 315 25.39 -7.30 -3.45
C VAL A 315 25.93 -6.27 -2.47
N THR A 316 26.81 -6.72 -1.59
CA THR A 316 27.67 -5.83 -0.84
C THR A 316 28.17 -4.82 -1.86
N PRO A 317 28.04 -3.50 -1.61
CA PRO A 317 28.45 -2.45 -2.56
C PRO A 317 29.96 -2.42 -2.83
N SER A 318 30.68 -3.49 -2.54
CA SER A 318 32.01 -3.78 -3.09
C SER A 318 32.00 -4.07 -4.59
N GLY A 319 30.83 -4.25 -5.23
CA GLY A 319 30.69 -4.42 -6.68
C GLY A 319 29.86 -3.35 -7.41
N LEU A 320 29.18 -2.48 -6.66
CA LEU A 320 28.56 -1.26 -7.20
C LEU A 320 29.50 -0.07 -6.95
N GLU A 321 30.80 -0.26 -7.23
CA GLU A 321 31.53 0.82 -7.89
C GLU A 321 30.72 1.09 -9.15
N VAL A 322 29.87 2.13 -9.09
CA VAL A 322 29.36 2.81 -10.26
C VAL A 322 30.52 2.85 -11.24
N ALA A 323 30.38 2.15 -12.36
CA ALA A 323 31.38 2.13 -13.42
C ALA A 323 31.92 3.56 -13.54
N PRO A 324 33.19 3.81 -13.19
CA PRO A 324 33.75 5.14 -13.26
C PRO A 324 33.63 5.70 -14.67
N ASP A 325 33.41 4.86 -15.69
CA ASP A 325 33.33 5.11 -17.12
C ASP A 325 32.31 6.17 -17.61
N LEU A 326 31.54 6.82 -16.73
CA LEU A 326 30.95 8.14 -17.03
C LEU A 326 31.93 9.32 -16.76
N PHE A 327 33.16 9.00 -16.36
CA PHE A 327 34.36 9.82 -16.19
C PHE A 327 35.60 8.98 -16.59
N PRO A 328 36.44 9.41 -17.54
CA PRO A 328 37.45 8.54 -18.13
C PRO A 328 38.63 8.33 -17.18
N GLY A 329 38.81 7.10 -16.68
CA GLY A 329 39.96 6.68 -15.88
C GLY A 329 40.25 5.19 -16.03
N ARG A 330 41.26 4.84 -16.83
CA ARG A 330 41.72 3.48 -17.16
C ARG A 330 41.87 2.57 -15.93
N PHE A 331 41.17 1.43 -15.91
CA PHE A 331 41.68 0.21 -15.31
C PHE A 331 41.43 -1.01 -16.22
N LYS A 332 42.52 -1.69 -16.60
CA LYS A 332 42.49 -2.98 -17.30
C LYS A 332 42.16 -4.08 -16.29
N LYS A 333 41.04 -4.78 -16.44
CA LYS A 333 40.79 -6.07 -15.75
C LYS A 333 40.86 -7.23 -16.74
N LYS A 334 41.64 -8.27 -16.37
CA LYS A 334 41.75 -9.57 -17.03
C LYS A 334 40.48 -10.41 -16.78
N PRO A 335 40.01 -11.23 -17.75
CA PRO A 335 38.91 -12.16 -17.55
C PRO A 335 39.39 -13.45 -16.85
N SER A 336 38.73 -13.81 -15.75
CA SER A 336 38.83 -15.12 -15.11
C SER A 336 37.67 -16.01 -15.56
N LEU A 337 38.01 -17.13 -16.19
CA LEU A 337 37.16 -18.25 -16.57
C LEU A 337 36.52 -18.90 -15.33
N LEU A 338 35.21 -19.15 -15.37
CA LEU A 338 34.52 -20.08 -14.48
C LEU A 338 33.90 -21.22 -15.30
N PRO A 339 33.97 -22.47 -14.83
CA PRO A 339 33.60 -23.65 -15.61
C PRO A 339 32.08 -23.88 -15.63
N SER A 340 31.61 -24.20 -16.83
CA SER A 340 30.30 -24.75 -17.14
C SER A 340 30.26 -26.20 -16.68
N ASP A 341 29.61 -26.52 -15.55
CA ASP A 341 29.09 -27.87 -15.24
C ASP A 341 28.14 -27.80 -14.03
N ALA A 342 26.85 -27.56 -14.29
CA ALA A 342 25.78 -27.72 -13.30
C ALA A 342 24.48 -28.18 -13.97
N ALA A 343 24.49 -29.38 -14.51
CA ALA A 343 23.32 -30.05 -15.08
C ALA A 343 23.09 -31.40 -14.39
N ALA A 344 22.52 -31.41 -13.17
CA ALA A 344 21.98 -32.64 -12.56
C ALA A 344 21.20 -32.38 -11.26
N THR A 345 20.08 -31.67 -11.29
CA THR A 345 19.03 -31.90 -10.27
C THR A 345 17.65 -31.84 -10.93
N GLY A 346 16.94 -32.98 -10.87
CA GLY A 346 15.62 -33.16 -11.48
C GLY A 346 14.53 -32.35 -10.76
N LEU A 347 14.41 -31.08 -11.12
CA LEU A 347 13.22 -30.29 -10.81
C LEU A 347 12.07 -30.68 -11.77
N PRO A 348 10.81 -30.76 -11.29
CA PRO A 348 9.67 -31.09 -12.14
C PRO A 348 9.46 -30.05 -13.25
N ALA A 349 9.18 -30.52 -14.47
CA ALA A 349 9.09 -29.72 -15.71
C ALA A 349 8.09 -28.52 -15.66
N PHE A 350 7.16 -28.50 -14.72
CA PHE A 350 6.26 -27.35 -14.50
C PHE A 350 6.97 -26.12 -13.89
N LEU A 351 8.14 -26.30 -13.25
CA LEU A 351 8.96 -25.20 -12.74
C LEU A 351 10.01 -24.71 -13.75
N ALA A 352 10.40 -25.54 -14.72
CA ALA A 352 11.40 -25.17 -15.73
C ALA A 352 10.93 -24.04 -16.65
N GLY A 353 9.67 -24.06 -17.10
CA GLY A 353 9.11 -23.01 -17.96
C GLY A 353 8.89 -21.64 -17.30
N ARG A 354 9.21 -21.48 -16.00
CA ARG A 354 9.08 -20.20 -15.28
C ARG A 354 10.42 -19.52 -15.01
N VAL A 355 11.54 -20.24 -15.20
CA VAL A 355 12.89 -19.74 -14.95
C VAL A 355 13.39 -18.90 -16.13
N ASP A 356 12.99 -19.23 -17.35
CA ASP A 356 13.39 -18.48 -18.56
C ASP A 356 12.83 -17.04 -18.54
N ASP A 357 11.58 -16.85 -18.11
CA ASP A 357 10.96 -15.51 -17.96
C ASP A 357 11.70 -14.61 -16.94
N ALA A 358 12.29 -15.20 -15.90
CA ALA A 358 13.01 -14.44 -14.87
C ALA A 358 14.37 -13.95 -15.38
N THR A 359 15.01 -14.72 -16.25
CA THR A 359 16.33 -14.41 -16.80
C THR A 359 16.24 -13.27 -17.82
N ASP A 360 15.18 -13.25 -18.63
CA ASP A 360 14.88 -12.14 -19.55
C ASP A 360 14.36 -10.87 -18.86
N LEU A 361 13.78 -10.97 -17.66
CA LEU A 361 13.46 -9.77 -16.87
C LEU A 361 14.72 -9.10 -16.30
N MET A 362 15.77 -9.89 -16.00
CA MET A 362 17.02 -9.36 -15.48
C MET A 362 17.90 -8.71 -16.56
N THR A 363 17.80 -9.12 -17.82
CA THR A 363 18.52 -8.49 -18.94
C THR A 363 18.05 -7.06 -19.24
N PHE A 364 16.83 -6.68 -18.83
CA PHE A 364 16.38 -5.28 -18.91
C PHE A 364 17.09 -4.33 -17.94
N GLY A 365 17.86 -4.86 -16.97
CA GLY A 365 18.92 -4.19 -16.22
C GLY A 365 18.60 -2.82 -15.59
N ALA A 366 19.63 -2.21 -15.00
CA ALA A 366 19.55 -0.82 -14.56
C ALA A 366 19.36 0.16 -15.74
N GLY A 367 19.85 -0.21 -16.94
CA GLY A 367 19.77 0.61 -18.15
C GLY A 367 18.33 0.81 -18.66
N GLY A 368 17.50 -0.24 -18.69
CA GLY A 368 16.11 -0.08 -19.10
C GLY A 368 15.30 0.76 -18.10
N PHE A 369 15.66 0.71 -16.81
CA PHE A 369 15.02 1.53 -15.78
C PHE A 369 15.37 3.01 -15.97
N THR A 370 16.64 3.35 -16.16
CA THR A 370 17.06 4.74 -16.43
C THR A 370 16.47 5.27 -17.74
N GLU A 371 16.38 4.43 -18.78
CA GLU A 371 15.68 4.76 -20.02
C GLU A 371 14.20 5.05 -19.76
N SER A 372 13.53 4.22 -18.96
CA SER A 372 12.11 4.40 -18.60
C SER A 372 11.86 5.68 -17.79
N LEU A 373 12.85 6.13 -17.01
CA LEU A 373 12.79 7.42 -16.32
C LEU A 373 13.08 8.59 -17.27
N GLY A 374 13.94 8.42 -18.26
CA GLY A 374 14.28 9.47 -19.23
C GLY A 374 13.21 9.72 -20.28
N ASP A 375 12.52 8.67 -20.74
CA ASP A 375 11.47 8.76 -21.73
C ASP A 375 10.12 9.14 -21.10
N THR A 376 9.51 10.24 -21.57
CA THR A 376 8.25 10.76 -21.00
C THR A 376 7.09 9.76 -21.10
N ALA A 377 7.00 9.02 -22.21
CA ALA A 377 5.90 8.06 -22.40
C ALA A 377 6.09 6.81 -21.52
N GLN A 378 7.31 6.30 -21.39
CA GLN A 378 7.63 5.20 -20.50
C GLN A 378 7.46 5.60 -19.02
N PHE A 379 7.83 6.84 -18.65
CA PHE A 379 7.66 7.34 -17.30
C PHE A 379 6.18 7.44 -16.89
N GLU A 380 5.30 7.91 -17.79
CA GLU A 380 3.85 7.92 -17.53
C GLU A 380 3.28 6.51 -17.35
N ARG A 381 3.76 5.52 -18.10
CA ARG A 381 3.37 4.12 -17.92
C ARG A 381 3.89 3.55 -16.60
N LEU A 382 5.13 3.88 -16.24
CA LEU A 382 5.71 3.52 -14.95
C LEU A 382 4.91 4.12 -13.79
N LYS A 383 4.43 5.37 -13.94
CA LYS A 383 3.56 6.07 -12.98
C LYS A 383 2.23 5.35 -12.77
N LEU A 384 1.58 4.91 -13.85
CA LEU A 384 0.38 4.08 -13.77
C LEU A 384 0.66 2.75 -13.06
N SER A 385 1.78 2.09 -13.37
CA SER A 385 2.19 0.85 -12.71
C SER A 385 2.44 1.07 -11.21
N ALA A 386 3.11 2.16 -10.82
CA ALA A 386 3.36 2.48 -9.41
C ALA A 386 2.06 2.64 -8.62
N ALA A 387 1.02 3.24 -9.21
CA ALA A 387 -0.28 3.32 -8.58
C ALA A 387 -1.00 1.98 -8.45
N LYS A 388 -0.85 1.09 -9.44
CA LYS A 388 -1.32 -0.31 -9.35
C LYS A 388 -0.59 -1.09 -8.24
N CYS A 389 0.64 -0.67 -7.89
CA CYS A 389 1.43 -1.19 -6.77
C CYS A 389 1.25 -0.41 -5.47
N PHE A 390 0.28 0.49 -5.35
CA PHE A 390 0.10 1.32 -4.15
C PHE A 390 1.36 2.11 -3.73
N ALA A 391 2.25 2.42 -4.67
CA ALA A 391 3.54 3.07 -4.46
C ALA A 391 3.60 4.46 -5.12
N THR A 392 2.44 5.13 -5.21
CA THR A 392 2.26 6.41 -5.90
C THR A 392 3.16 7.52 -5.33
N GLU A 393 3.37 7.54 -4.02
CA GLU A 393 4.24 8.52 -3.37
C GLU A 393 5.69 8.48 -3.87
N LEU A 394 6.19 7.33 -4.32
CA LEU A 394 7.55 7.23 -4.85
C LEU A 394 7.71 8.01 -6.16
N ILE A 395 6.72 7.93 -7.05
CA ILE A 395 6.75 8.68 -8.32
C ILE A 395 6.56 10.17 -8.07
N LEU A 396 5.60 10.54 -7.23
CA LEU A 396 5.35 11.94 -6.90
C LEU A 396 6.56 12.58 -6.19
N PHE A 397 7.27 11.81 -5.36
CA PHE A 397 8.53 12.23 -4.76
C PHE A 397 9.56 12.59 -5.84
N LEU A 398 9.75 11.73 -6.86
CA LEU A 398 10.72 11.99 -7.93
C LEU A 398 10.39 13.24 -8.73
N GLU A 399 9.13 13.42 -9.14
CA GLU A 399 8.67 14.59 -9.89
C GLU A 399 8.88 15.88 -9.10
N ASP A 400 8.41 15.91 -7.84
CA ASP A 400 8.55 17.09 -6.98
C ASP A 400 10.03 17.36 -6.62
N TYR A 401 10.87 16.32 -6.54
CA TYR A 401 12.30 16.47 -6.26
C TYR A 401 13.04 17.14 -7.42
N GLN A 402 12.71 16.78 -8.65
CA GLN A 402 13.28 17.42 -9.83
C GLN A 402 12.85 18.88 -9.95
N CYS A 403 11.58 19.15 -9.64
CA CYS A 403 11.07 20.51 -9.60
C CYS A 403 11.81 21.33 -8.53
N LEU A 404 12.02 20.75 -7.33
CA LEU A 404 12.82 21.37 -6.27
C LEU A 404 14.23 21.71 -6.76
N LYS A 405 14.95 20.75 -7.34
CA LYS A 405 16.31 20.97 -7.88
C LYS A 405 16.34 22.04 -8.98
N HIS A 406 15.35 22.05 -9.87
CA HIS A 406 15.24 23.06 -10.91
C HIS A 406 15.14 24.47 -10.33
N HIS A 407 14.25 24.68 -9.35
CA HIS A 407 14.12 25.97 -8.65
C HIS A 407 15.39 26.36 -7.90
N THR A 408 16.05 25.39 -7.27
CA THR A 408 17.33 25.62 -6.60
C THR A 408 18.40 26.12 -7.56
N VAL A 409 18.53 25.51 -8.74
CA VAL A 409 19.49 25.95 -9.77
C VAL A 409 19.16 27.35 -10.32
N GLN A 410 17.88 27.68 -10.48
CA GLN A 410 17.49 29.03 -10.88
C GLN A 410 17.84 30.07 -9.81
N ALA A 411 17.59 29.75 -8.53
CA ALA A 411 17.89 30.64 -7.42
C ALA A 411 19.39 30.87 -7.25
N THR A 412 20.24 29.85 -7.44
CA THR A 412 21.71 30.00 -7.33
C THR A 412 22.33 30.76 -8.50
N ARG A 413 21.69 30.74 -9.69
CA ARG A 413 22.15 31.50 -10.86
C ARG A 413 21.80 32.97 -10.80
N THR A 414 20.80 33.35 -10.01
CA THR A 414 20.38 34.75 -9.87
C THR A 414 21.32 35.40 -8.86
N PRO A 415 22.27 36.26 -9.27
CA PRO A 415 23.22 36.84 -8.34
C PRO A 415 22.47 37.70 -7.34
N ASP A 416 22.70 37.50 -6.04
CA ASP A 416 22.05 38.25 -4.95
C ASP A 416 22.21 39.79 -5.10
N GLY A 417 23.12 40.26 -5.95
CA GLY A 417 23.36 41.68 -6.23
C GLY A 417 22.55 42.33 -7.36
N ALA A 418 21.73 41.59 -8.13
CA ALA A 418 20.96 42.20 -9.24
C ALA A 418 19.59 42.76 -8.82
N LEU A 419 19.10 42.43 -7.62
CA LEU A 419 17.97 43.12 -6.99
C LEU A 419 18.50 44.32 -6.21
N ASN A 420 19.05 45.29 -6.94
CA ASN A 420 19.38 46.60 -6.39
C ASN A 420 18.06 47.31 -6.05
N PRO A 421 17.78 47.66 -4.78
CA PRO A 421 16.67 48.54 -4.43
C PRO A 421 17.05 50.00 -4.73
N ALA A 422 17.58 50.28 -5.92
CA ALA A 422 17.67 51.63 -6.45
C ALA A 422 16.29 52.01 -7.01
N GLN A 423 15.32 52.11 -6.11
CA GLN A 423 14.09 52.85 -6.32
C GLN A 423 14.07 53.95 -5.26
N ASP A 424 15.06 54.85 -5.37
CA ASP A 424 15.01 56.19 -4.80
C ASP A 424 14.21 57.09 -5.76
N HIS A 425 13.36 57.93 -5.17
CA HIS A 425 12.52 58.98 -5.74
C HIS A 425 11.25 58.52 -6.53
N ASP A 426 10.01 58.78 -6.11
CA ASP A 426 9.51 59.97 -5.41
C ASP A 426 8.45 59.73 -4.33
N THR A 427 8.46 60.72 -3.43
CA THR A 427 7.74 60.92 -2.18
C THR A 427 6.22 60.85 -2.24
N ASN A 428 5.65 60.43 -1.08
CA ASN A 428 4.41 60.90 -0.46
C ASN A 428 3.14 60.04 -0.65
N SER A 429 2.99 58.97 0.16
CA SER A 429 1.68 58.51 0.66
C SER A 429 1.83 57.52 1.81
N ASP A 430 1.36 57.94 3.00
CA ASP A 430 0.91 57.26 4.22
C ASP A 430 1.42 55.86 4.66
N PRO A 431 1.68 55.66 5.96
CA PRO A 431 2.20 54.41 6.50
C PRO A 431 1.09 53.35 6.63
N VAL A 432 0.94 52.51 5.60
CA VAL A 432 0.20 51.25 5.74
C VAL A 432 1.12 50.22 6.39
N VAL A 433 0.92 50.01 7.69
CA VAL A 433 1.55 48.95 8.49
C VAL A 433 1.30 47.58 7.84
N ARG A 434 2.31 47.05 7.12
CA ARG A 434 2.29 45.70 6.54
C ARG A 434 2.70 44.67 7.60
N THR A 435 1.72 44.14 8.31
CA THR A 435 1.89 42.92 9.12
C THR A 435 1.89 41.67 8.25
N ASN A 436 2.77 40.73 8.56
CA ASN A 436 2.93 39.42 7.92
C ASN A 436 1.62 38.59 7.96
N PRO A 437 1.14 38.01 6.84
CA PRO A 437 -0.12 37.25 6.79
C PRO A 437 -0.15 36.02 7.71
N LEU A 438 1.01 35.46 8.08
CA LEU A 438 1.12 34.38 9.07
C LEU A 438 0.83 34.85 10.50
N GLN A 439 1.13 36.10 10.85
CA GLN A 439 0.78 36.67 12.16
C GLN A 439 -0.72 37.00 12.26
N ARG A 440 -1.39 37.33 11.14
CA ARG A 440 -2.86 37.52 11.11
C ARG A 440 -3.64 36.22 11.29
N LEU A 441 -3.12 35.09 10.84
CA LEU A 441 -3.76 33.79 10.98
C LEU A 441 -3.68 33.22 12.40
N VAL A 442 -2.61 33.53 13.13
CA VAL A 442 -2.45 33.15 14.55
C VAL A 442 -3.23 34.11 15.47
N ALA A 443 -3.35 35.39 15.13
CA ALA A 443 -4.08 36.37 15.92
C ALA A 443 -5.62 36.27 15.82
N LEU A 444 -6.17 35.60 14.79
CA LEU A 444 -7.62 35.56 14.56
C LEU A 444 -8.36 34.37 15.17
N GLY A 445 -7.68 33.41 15.81
CA GLY A 445 -8.31 32.37 16.64
C GLY A 445 -9.48 31.61 15.98
N ARG A 446 -9.54 31.51 14.64
CA ARG A 446 -10.69 30.95 13.92
C ARG A 446 -10.39 29.61 13.28
N SER A 447 -11.28 28.66 13.54
CA SER A 447 -11.26 27.29 13.02
C SER A 447 -11.39 27.27 11.48
N PRO A 448 -10.63 26.40 10.77
CA PRO A 448 -10.68 26.24 9.31
C PRO A 448 -12.02 25.79 8.69
N SER A 449 -13.07 25.59 9.47
CA SER A 449 -14.34 24.99 9.03
C SER A 449 -15.34 25.97 8.38
N GLN A 450 -15.13 27.28 8.44
CA GLN A 450 -16.13 28.27 8.01
C GLN A 450 -16.03 28.76 6.56
N PHE A 451 -15.00 28.36 5.80
CA PHE A 451 -14.76 28.90 4.45
C PHE A 451 -15.47 28.17 3.30
N LEU A 452 -16.17 27.06 3.57
CA LEU A 452 -16.64 26.13 2.53
C LEU A 452 -18.10 26.30 2.05
N HIS A 453 -18.83 27.33 2.49
CA HIS A 453 -20.29 27.38 2.27
C HIS A 453 -20.83 28.38 1.22
N LYS A 454 -19.98 29.03 0.41
CA LYS A 454 -20.43 30.17 -0.42
C LYS A 454 -20.16 30.04 -1.91
N PHE A 455 -20.67 28.99 -2.56
CA PHE A 455 -20.84 28.99 -4.03
C PHE A 455 -22.07 28.19 -4.48
N HIS A 456 -23.21 28.86 -4.61
CA HIS A 456 -24.28 28.44 -5.53
C HIS A 456 -24.92 29.68 -6.17
N ARG A 457 -24.87 29.78 -7.50
CA ARG A 457 -25.74 30.63 -8.32
C ARG A 457 -26.27 29.84 -9.52
N PRO A 458 -27.47 30.19 -10.06
CA PRO A 458 -28.23 29.34 -10.96
C PRO A 458 -27.85 29.52 -12.44
N ALA A 459 -28.21 28.51 -13.21
CA ALA A 459 -27.91 28.35 -14.62
C ALA A 459 -29.04 28.88 -15.51
N SER A 460 -28.80 29.97 -16.24
CA SER A 460 -29.56 30.32 -17.44
C SER A 460 -28.78 31.34 -18.26
N GLN A 461 -28.04 30.85 -19.25
CA GLN A 461 -27.57 31.51 -20.48
C GLN A 461 -26.23 30.88 -20.87
N ARG A 462 -26.19 30.24 -22.04
CA ARG A 462 -25.08 30.25 -23.03
C ARG A 462 -25.23 29.08 -24.00
N ALA A 463 -26.02 29.33 -25.04
CA ALA A 463 -25.82 28.69 -26.33
C ALA A 463 -24.86 29.56 -27.18
N ALA A 464 -24.21 28.90 -28.14
CA ALA A 464 -23.40 29.41 -29.25
C ALA A 464 -21.86 29.30 -29.14
N LEU A 465 -21.33 28.68 -30.22
CA LEU A 465 -19.97 28.68 -30.77
C LEU A 465 -18.98 27.61 -30.29
N ALA A 466 -18.94 26.53 -31.09
CA ALA A 466 -17.86 25.56 -31.18
C ALA A 466 -17.11 25.77 -32.51
N SER A 467 -15.79 25.96 -32.46
CA SER A 467 -14.80 25.28 -33.31
C SER A 467 -13.42 25.97 -33.22
N ARG A 468 -12.49 25.38 -32.46
CA ARG A 468 -11.05 25.39 -32.76
C ARG A 468 -10.29 24.54 -31.73
N ARG A 469 -9.52 23.56 -32.21
CA ARG A 469 -8.50 22.85 -31.43
C ARG A 469 -7.19 23.63 -31.48
N PRO A 470 -6.44 23.74 -30.37
CA PRO A 470 -4.99 23.93 -30.45
C PRO A 470 -4.24 22.72 -29.87
N ASN A 471 -3.19 22.32 -30.58
CA ASN A 471 -2.12 21.46 -30.09
C ASN A 471 -1.38 22.19 -28.94
N LEU A 472 -1.16 21.51 -27.82
CA LEU A 472 -0.27 21.95 -26.75
C LEU A 472 0.86 20.91 -26.61
N THR A 473 2.08 21.35 -26.89
CA THR A 473 3.32 20.68 -26.48
C THR A 473 3.98 21.59 -25.45
N ASP A 474 3.88 21.25 -24.17
CA ASP A 474 4.73 21.82 -23.12
C ASP A 474 6.07 21.04 -23.12
N PRO A 475 7.22 21.69 -22.89
CA PRO A 475 8.49 21.01 -22.78
C PRO A 475 8.59 20.31 -21.43
N SER A 476 8.41 18.98 -21.41
CA SER A 476 8.82 18.16 -20.28
C SER A 476 10.35 18.23 -20.15
N VAL A 477 10.85 18.68 -19.01
CA VAL A 477 12.29 18.62 -18.71
C VAL A 477 12.65 17.15 -18.50
N SER A 478 13.53 16.61 -19.34
CA SER A 478 14.00 15.22 -19.23
C SER A 478 14.68 14.99 -17.87
N ILE A 479 14.23 13.93 -17.18
CA ILE A 479 14.78 13.47 -15.89
C ILE A 479 16.28 13.24 -16.01
N VAL A 480 16.69 12.58 -17.10
CA VAL A 480 18.08 12.20 -17.36
C VAL A 480 18.94 13.44 -17.64
N ASP A 481 18.42 14.44 -18.35
CA ASP A 481 19.16 15.67 -18.62
C ASP A 481 19.40 16.49 -17.36
N THR A 482 18.44 16.49 -16.44
CA THR A 482 18.60 17.14 -15.12
C THR A 482 19.67 16.43 -14.30
N LEU A 483 19.70 15.10 -14.35
CA LEU A 483 20.73 14.29 -13.67
C LEU A 483 22.13 14.52 -14.27
N ALA A 484 22.25 14.57 -15.60
CA ALA A 484 23.52 14.81 -16.29
C ALA A 484 24.07 16.22 -16.01
N ARG A 485 23.21 17.23 -15.89
CA ARG A 485 23.61 18.63 -15.63
C ARG A 485 24.00 18.91 -14.17
N LEU A 486 23.62 18.03 -13.25
CA LEU A 486 23.88 18.19 -11.81
C LEU A 486 25.09 17.37 -11.33
N ALA A 487 25.73 16.59 -12.20
CA ALA A 487 26.98 15.92 -11.88
C ALA A 487 28.09 16.98 -11.66
N PRO A 488 28.85 16.94 -10.54
CA PRO A 488 29.90 17.90 -10.30
C PRO A 488 30.97 17.84 -11.40
N ALA A 489 31.37 19.00 -11.91
CA ALA A 489 32.47 19.11 -12.86
C ALA A 489 33.74 18.56 -12.21
N ALA A 490 34.36 17.57 -12.85
CA ALA A 490 35.63 17.03 -12.37
C ALA A 490 36.69 18.15 -12.32
N PRO A 491 37.44 18.29 -11.22
CA PRO A 491 38.52 19.26 -11.15
C PRO A 491 39.59 18.92 -12.21
N PRO A 492 40.26 19.94 -12.81
CA PRO A 492 41.36 19.70 -13.74
C PRO A 492 42.45 18.91 -13.02
N GLY A 493 42.74 17.70 -13.53
CA GLY A 493 43.73 16.81 -12.94
C GLY A 493 45.14 17.37 -13.07
N ASP A 494 45.77 17.61 -11.93
CA ASP A 494 47.17 17.99 -11.83
C ASP A 494 48.05 16.73 -11.96
N GLY A 495 48.96 16.74 -12.93
CA GLY A 495 49.78 15.59 -13.31
C GLY A 495 50.96 15.41 -12.35
N GLY A 496 50.78 14.62 -11.29
CA GLY A 496 51.85 14.23 -10.37
C GLY A 496 52.47 12.88 -10.74
N GLN A 497 53.78 12.88 -10.99
CA GLN A 497 54.62 11.71 -11.26
C GLN A 497 54.65 10.73 -10.06
N ALA A 498 54.47 9.44 -10.35
CA ALA A 498 54.67 8.35 -9.40
C ALA A 498 56.18 8.01 -9.33
N SER A 499 56.75 8.06 -8.13
CA SER A 499 58.06 7.49 -7.80
C SER A 499 57.87 6.22 -6.98
N ASP A 500 58.34 5.11 -7.54
CA ASP A 500 58.45 3.79 -6.93
C ASP A 500 59.40 3.82 -5.72
N HIS A 501 58.94 3.32 -4.56
CA HIS A 501 59.84 2.80 -3.53
C HIS A 501 59.25 1.53 -2.89
N ASP A 502 59.94 0.44 -3.22
CA ASP A 502 59.90 -0.90 -2.65
C ASP A 502 60.63 -0.89 -1.29
N HIS A 503 60.05 -1.45 -0.22
CA HIS A 503 60.84 -2.04 0.87
C HIS A 503 60.02 -3.04 1.70
N SER A 504 60.61 -4.23 1.81
CA SER A 504 60.24 -5.34 2.68
C SER A 504 60.93 -5.23 4.05
N ASP A 505 60.35 -5.96 5.01
CA ASP A 505 60.94 -6.66 6.17
C ASP A 505 60.47 -6.26 7.59
N ASP A 506 59.91 -7.29 8.23
CA ASP A 506 60.11 -7.83 9.58
C ASP A 506 60.32 -6.94 10.81
N GLY A 507 59.62 -7.29 11.90
CA GLY A 507 60.15 -7.11 13.26
C GLY A 507 59.10 -6.82 14.33
N ALA A 508 58.80 -7.82 15.15
CA ALA A 508 58.11 -7.66 16.42
C ALA A 508 59.01 -7.00 17.46
N THR A 509 58.51 -6.03 18.24
CA THR A 509 58.79 -5.89 19.69
C THR A 509 57.94 -4.81 20.36
N THR A 510 57.81 -5.00 21.66
CA THR A 510 56.95 -4.41 22.68
C THR A 510 57.37 -3.04 23.19
N ALA A 511 56.36 -2.27 23.65
CA ALA A 511 56.36 -1.31 24.76
C ALA A 511 57.26 -0.07 24.69
N GLU A 512 56.66 1.12 24.57
CA GLU A 512 56.70 2.21 25.57
C GLU A 512 55.81 3.37 25.08
N GLU A 513 54.85 3.81 25.90
CA GLU A 513 53.99 4.97 25.62
C GLU A 513 54.78 6.26 25.84
N ASP A 514 55.27 6.85 24.75
CA ASP A 514 55.81 8.20 24.70
C ASP A 514 54.74 9.17 24.19
N ASN A 515 54.37 10.12 25.05
CA ASN A 515 53.46 11.22 24.76
C ASN A 515 54.18 12.24 23.86
N THR A 516 54.11 12.04 22.55
CA THR A 516 54.46 13.07 21.57
C THR A 516 53.21 13.53 20.82
N SER A 517 52.97 14.84 20.93
CA SER A 517 51.93 15.56 20.20
C SER A 517 52.21 15.49 18.70
N GLU A 518 51.64 14.51 18.03
CA GLU A 518 51.52 14.55 16.58
C GLU A 518 50.37 15.50 16.21
N ASP A 519 50.76 16.72 15.82
CA ASP A 519 49.99 17.57 14.90
C ASP A 519 49.82 16.80 13.59
N GLY A 520 48.87 15.86 13.58
CA GLY A 520 48.46 15.15 12.39
C GLY A 520 47.95 16.18 11.37
N PRO A 521 48.36 16.08 10.08
CA PRO A 521 47.97 17.05 9.06
C PRO A 521 46.45 17.19 9.06
N ALA A 522 45.99 18.42 9.31
CA ALA A 522 44.60 18.78 9.48
C ALA A 522 43.75 18.08 8.43
N ARG A 523 43.00 17.06 8.86
CA ARG A 523 42.11 16.26 8.01
C ARG A 523 41.29 17.28 7.22
N PRO A 524 41.37 17.29 5.87
CA PRO A 524 40.78 18.35 5.05
C PRO A 524 39.32 18.49 5.47
N ARG A 525 38.97 19.66 6.02
CA ARG A 525 37.60 19.95 6.49
C ARG A 525 36.70 19.63 5.32
N ALA A 526 35.87 18.59 5.49
CA ALA A 526 34.89 18.19 4.50
C ALA A 526 34.13 19.46 4.10
N HIS A 527 34.20 19.82 2.81
CA HIS A 527 33.60 21.04 2.30
C HIS A 527 32.18 21.16 2.85
N ASP A 528 31.93 22.21 3.63
CA ASP A 528 30.60 22.49 4.16
C ASP A 528 29.64 22.51 2.97
N PRO A 529 28.59 21.69 2.99
CA PRO A 529 27.69 21.58 1.86
C PRO A 529 27.06 22.95 1.62
N ALA A 530 27.14 23.43 0.38
CA ALA A 530 26.65 24.77 0.04
C ALA A 530 25.23 24.99 0.55
N ALA A 531 25.04 26.14 1.22
CA ALA A 531 23.77 26.51 1.83
C ALA A 531 22.71 26.79 0.76
N VAL A 532 21.46 26.42 1.06
CA VAL A 532 20.32 26.67 0.18
C VAL A 532 19.93 28.16 0.21
N PRO A 533 19.76 28.83 -0.95
CA PRO A 533 19.31 30.22 -1.00
C PRO A 533 18.00 30.44 -0.24
N GLY A 534 17.90 31.55 0.49
CA GLY A 534 16.74 31.84 1.35
C GLY A 534 15.40 31.84 0.62
N SER A 535 15.39 32.21 -0.67
CA SER A 535 14.20 32.24 -1.52
C SER A 535 13.56 30.86 -1.76
N VAL A 536 14.34 29.77 -1.70
CA VAL A 536 13.86 28.40 -1.97
C VAL A 536 13.77 27.52 -0.72
N GLN A 537 14.23 27.99 0.45
CA GLN A 537 14.06 27.27 1.72
C GLN A 537 12.61 26.86 2.03
N PRO A 538 11.56 27.68 1.75
CA PRO A 538 10.18 27.24 1.94
C PRO A 538 9.80 26.02 1.10
N LEU A 539 10.38 25.86 -0.09
CA LEU A 539 10.16 24.67 -0.94
C LEU A 539 10.79 23.42 -0.33
N TYR A 540 12.00 23.53 0.23
CA TYR A 540 12.65 22.42 0.95
C TYR A 540 11.83 21.98 2.17
N TYR A 541 11.33 22.95 2.95
CA TYR A 541 10.49 22.64 4.11
C TYR A 541 9.17 21.97 3.69
N ASN A 542 8.50 22.48 2.65
CA ASN A 542 7.28 21.86 2.12
C ASN A 542 7.53 20.45 1.57
N PHE A 543 8.66 20.22 0.91
CA PHE A 543 9.07 18.89 0.44
C PHE A 543 9.24 17.92 1.61
N TYR A 544 9.93 18.34 2.68
CA TYR A 544 10.05 17.55 3.92
C TYR A 544 8.68 17.23 4.54
N LEU A 545 7.82 18.25 4.72
CA LEU A 545 6.48 18.07 5.27
C LEU A 545 5.63 17.10 4.46
N ARG A 546 5.80 17.10 3.13
CA ARG A 546 5.03 16.26 2.22
C ARG A 546 5.54 14.83 2.16
N TYR A 547 6.84 14.59 2.08
CA TYR A 547 7.35 13.25 1.79
C TYR A 547 8.16 12.58 2.89
N ILE A 548 8.74 13.36 3.81
CA ILE A 548 9.66 12.82 4.81
C ILE A 548 8.97 12.69 6.18
N ARG A 549 8.10 13.66 6.52
CA ARG A 549 7.43 13.68 7.82
C ARG A 549 6.60 12.39 8.03
N PRO A 550 6.80 11.62 9.12
CA PRO A 550 6.21 10.29 9.28
C PRO A 550 4.67 10.21 9.27
N ASP A 551 3.99 11.31 9.59
CA ASP A 551 2.53 11.44 9.63
C ASP A 551 1.94 11.95 8.30
N SER A 552 2.78 12.25 7.30
CA SER A 552 2.32 12.75 6.01
C SER A 552 1.57 11.68 5.19
N ASP A 553 0.57 12.12 4.43
CA ASP A 553 -0.18 11.30 3.49
C ASP A 553 0.67 10.75 2.35
N PHE A 554 1.78 11.44 2.02
CA PHE A 554 2.75 11.06 0.99
C PHE A 554 4.10 10.64 1.60
N ALA A 555 4.14 10.34 2.90
CA ALA A 555 5.37 9.86 3.54
C ALA A 555 5.92 8.64 2.80
N VAL A 556 7.15 8.74 2.29
CA VAL A 556 7.88 7.62 1.69
C VAL A 556 8.47 6.75 2.79
N ASN A 557 8.51 5.42 2.57
CA ASN A 557 8.98 4.46 3.57
C ASN A 557 10.52 4.43 3.65
N LEU A 558 11.11 5.51 4.16
CA LEU A 558 12.55 5.63 4.34
C LEU A 558 13.02 4.99 5.65
N PRO A 559 14.23 4.40 5.67
CA PRO A 559 14.82 3.87 6.89
C PRO A 559 15.13 4.98 7.89
N ALA A 560 14.99 4.68 9.18
CA ALA A 560 15.09 5.67 10.27
C ALA A 560 16.42 6.46 10.27
N HIS A 561 17.52 5.85 9.85
CA HIS A 561 18.83 6.51 9.78
C HIS A 561 18.92 7.58 8.69
N LEU A 562 18.07 7.55 7.66
CA LEU A 562 17.96 8.63 6.66
C LEU A 562 17.00 9.73 7.11
N VAL A 563 15.98 9.37 7.88
CA VAL A 563 14.97 10.33 8.36
C VAL A 563 15.51 11.18 9.50
N ALA A 564 16.18 10.61 10.50
CA ALA A 564 16.64 11.34 11.68
C ALA A 564 17.52 12.57 11.36
N PRO A 565 18.55 12.49 10.49
CA PRO A 565 19.35 13.66 10.13
C PRO A 565 18.56 14.75 9.40
N LEU A 566 17.56 14.36 8.60
CA LEU A 566 16.65 15.30 7.95
C LEU A 566 15.74 16.01 8.95
N GLU A 567 15.26 15.31 9.97
CA GLU A 567 14.44 15.90 11.04
C GLU A 567 15.24 16.89 11.88
N ASP A 568 16.50 16.57 12.20
CA ASP A 568 17.39 17.46 12.94
C ASP A 568 17.74 18.71 12.10
N ALA A 569 18.11 18.53 10.83
CA ALA A 569 18.36 19.64 9.91
C ALA A 569 17.13 20.57 9.76
N MET A 570 15.92 20.00 9.71
CA MET A 570 14.67 20.77 9.64
C MET A 570 14.34 21.51 10.94
N ARG A 571 14.66 20.90 12.09
CA ARG A 571 14.50 21.52 13.41
C ARG A 571 15.43 22.72 13.57
N ASP A 572 16.67 22.58 13.12
CA ASP A 572 17.71 23.60 13.23
C ASP A 572 17.68 24.62 12.09
N ARG A 573 16.75 24.47 11.13
CA ARG A 573 16.63 25.27 9.91
C ARG A 573 17.91 25.31 9.07
N GLN A 574 18.66 24.22 9.09
CA GLN A 574 19.87 24.04 8.29
C GLN A 574 19.50 23.35 6.98
N PHE A 575 19.47 24.12 5.89
CA PHE A 575 19.13 23.60 4.57
C PHE A 575 20.39 23.49 3.70
N SER A 576 20.70 22.27 3.26
CA SER A 576 21.79 22.02 2.32
C SER A 576 21.27 21.56 0.96
N LEU A 577 21.98 21.91 -0.11
CA LEU A 577 21.58 21.58 -1.49
C LEU A 577 21.40 20.08 -1.73
N THR A 578 22.09 19.25 -0.96
CA THR A 578 22.19 17.80 -1.09
C THR A 578 21.44 17.02 -0.02
N MET A 579 20.72 17.69 0.91
CA MET A 579 20.13 17.01 2.09
C MET A 579 19.21 15.83 1.72
N PHE A 580 18.50 15.91 0.60
CA PHE A 580 17.57 14.86 0.16
C PHE A 580 18.17 13.86 -0.84
N ASP A 581 19.44 13.98 -1.24
CA ASP A 581 20.03 13.10 -2.27
C ASP A 581 20.04 11.63 -1.85
N LEU A 582 20.29 11.35 -0.55
CA LEU A 582 20.24 9.98 -0.02
C LEU A 582 18.83 9.41 -0.02
N ALA A 583 17.83 10.20 0.39
CA ALA A 583 16.43 9.81 0.35
C ALA A 583 15.97 9.56 -1.10
N TRP A 584 16.41 10.38 -2.04
CA TRP A 584 16.13 10.21 -3.46
C TRP A 584 16.70 8.90 -4.04
N ARG A 585 17.96 8.56 -3.71
CA ARG A 585 18.55 7.27 -4.11
C ARG A 585 17.77 6.09 -3.55
N GLU A 586 17.35 6.17 -2.30
CA GLU A 586 16.53 5.13 -1.67
C GLU A 586 15.16 5.00 -2.35
N VAL A 587 14.52 6.11 -2.72
CA VAL A 587 13.27 6.10 -3.49
C VAL A 587 13.44 5.46 -4.88
N LEU A 588 14.56 5.73 -5.56
CA LEU A 588 14.88 5.08 -6.83
C LEU A 588 15.07 3.57 -6.66
N ASN A 589 15.82 3.14 -5.64
CA ASN A 589 15.98 1.73 -5.33
C ASN A 589 14.62 1.07 -5.05
N MET A 590 13.76 1.72 -4.26
CA MET A 590 12.42 1.21 -3.99
C MET A 590 11.56 1.09 -5.26
N LEU A 591 11.66 2.03 -6.21
CA LEU A 591 10.96 1.93 -7.49
C LEU A 591 11.52 0.80 -8.36
N PHE A 592 12.84 0.70 -8.44
CA PHE A 592 13.53 -0.30 -9.23
C PHE A 592 13.25 -1.72 -8.72
N GLU A 593 13.27 -1.93 -7.40
CA GLU A 593 13.06 -3.26 -6.81
C GLU A 593 11.58 -3.66 -6.80
N ASN A 594 10.67 -2.70 -6.57
CA ASN A 594 9.27 -3.04 -6.24
C ASN A 594 8.27 -2.71 -7.34
N VAL A 595 8.50 -1.67 -8.15
CA VAL A 595 7.53 -1.21 -9.15
C VAL A 595 7.97 -1.63 -10.55
N TYR A 596 9.25 -1.47 -10.87
CA TYR A 596 9.77 -1.72 -12.21
C TYR A 596 9.57 -3.16 -12.71
N PRO A 597 9.74 -4.23 -11.89
CA PRO A 597 9.49 -5.60 -12.36
C PRO A 597 8.01 -5.87 -12.66
N HIS A 598 7.09 -5.13 -12.03
CA HIS A 598 5.66 -5.20 -12.35
C HIS A 598 5.36 -4.44 -13.64
N TYR A 599 5.97 -3.26 -13.83
CA TYR A 599 5.88 -2.52 -15.09
C TYR A 599 6.38 -3.34 -16.29
N LEU A 600 7.53 -4.03 -16.17
CA LEU A 600 8.05 -4.87 -17.24
C LEU A 600 7.09 -6.02 -17.61
N ARG A 601 6.51 -6.69 -16.61
CA ARG A 601 5.50 -7.74 -16.84
C ARG A 601 4.24 -7.21 -17.52
N GLN A 602 3.78 -6.03 -17.15
CA GLN A 602 2.63 -5.38 -17.82
C GLN A 602 2.97 -5.04 -19.27
N ARG A 603 4.17 -4.51 -19.52
CA ARG A 603 4.66 -4.18 -20.87
C ARG A 603 4.77 -5.44 -21.74
N GLN A 604 5.29 -6.55 -21.21
CA GLN A 604 5.39 -7.83 -21.92
C GLN A 604 4.03 -8.41 -22.30
N ARG A 605 2.99 -8.16 -21.49
CA ARG A 605 1.61 -8.57 -21.78
C ARG A 605 0.87 -7.65 -22.75
N GLY A 606 1.46 -6.52 -23.14
CA GLY A 606 0.81 -5.52 -23.97
C GLY A 606 -0.31 -4.75 -23.22
N GLU A 607 -0.23 -4.66 -21.89
CA GLU A 607 -1.22 -3.95 -21.06
C GLU A 607 -0.94 -2.44 -20.91
N CYS A 608 0.09 -1.90 -21.61
CA CYS A 608 0.63 -0.54 -21.44
C CYS A 608 0.44 0.41 -22.64
#